data_AF-A0A8C9D5A4-F1
#
_entry.id   AF-A0A8C9D5A4-F1
#
_cell.length_a   1.000
_cell.length_b   1.000
_cell.length_c   1.000
_cell.angle_alpha   90.00
_cell.angle_beta   90.00
_cell.angle_gamma   90.00
#
_symmetry.space_group_name_H-M   'P 1'
#
loop_
_entity.id
_entity.type
_entity.pdbx_description
1 polymer ?
#
loop_
_entity_poly.entity_id
_entity_poly.type
_entity_poly.pdbx_seq_one_letter_code
_entity_poly.pdbx_strand_id
1 'polypeptide(L)'
;MEPEQMLEGQTQVAENPHSEYGLTDNVERIVDNEKINAEKSSKQKVDLQSLPTRAYLDQTVVPILLQGLAVLAKERPPNPIEFLASYLLKNKAQFEDRN
;
A
#
# COMPACT_ATOMS: atom_id res chain seq x y z
N MET A 1 23.61 -14.62 68.36
CA MET A 1 22.61 -13.57 68.66
C MET A 1 22.51 -12.75 67.38
N GLU A 2 21.53 -13.12 66.55
CA GLU A 2 21.02 -12.40 65.35
C GLU A 2 20.27 -11.11 65.79
N PRO A 3 19.83 -10.16 64.93
CA PRO A 3 19.48 -10.34 63.50
C PRO A 3 19.78 -9.19 62.48
N GLU A 4 19.80 -9.59 61.20
CA GLU A 4 19.16 -9.03 59.99
C GLU A 4 19.05 -7.50 59.73
N GLN A 5 19.51 -7.05 58.53
CA GLN A 5 18.69 -6.22 57.62
C GLN A 5 19.28 -6.11 56.18
N MET A 6 18.85 -7.03 55.30
CA MET A 6 18.22 -6.85 53.96
C MET A 6 18.31 -5.46 53.27
N LEU A 7 18.64 -5.43 51.97
CA LEU A 7 17.68 -5.16 50.87
C LEU A 7 18.35 -5.20 49.49
N GLU A 8 17.93 -6.15 48.67
CA GLU A 8 18.11 -6.19 47.22
C GLU A 8 17.30 -5.05 46.58
N GLY A 9 17.95 -4.16 45.83
CA GLY A 9 17.29 -3.13 45.03
C GLY A 9 17.31 -3.51 43.56
N GLN A 10 16.32 -4.31 43.16
CA GLN A 10 16.02 -4.72 41.80
C GLN A 10 16.04 -3.54 40.81
N THR A 11 16.69 -3.76 39.66
CA THR A 11 16.58 -2.93 38.46
C THR A 11 15.10 -2.77 38.11
N GLN A 12 14.60 -1.55 38.28
CA GLN A 12 13.20 -1.20 38.09
C GLN A 12 12.84 -1.36 36.60
N VAL A 13 12.06 -2.40 36.31
CA VAL A 13 11.42 -2.61 35.02
C VAL A 13 10.52 -1.42 34.73
N ALA A 14 10.72 -0.80 33.56
CA ALA A 14 9.90 0.30 33.08
C ALA A 14 8.48 -0.20 32.82
N GLU A 15 7.58 -0.05 33.80
CA GLU A 15 6.15 -0.23 33.58
C GLU A 15 5.63 0.96 32.76
N ASN A 16 5.45 0.73 31.47
CA ASN A 16 4.60 1.58 30.66
C ASN A 16 3.16 1.41 31.15
N PRO A 17 2.49 2.47 31.65
CA PRO A 17 1.15 2.41 32.29
C PRO A 17 0.00 2.06 31.33
N HIS A 18 0.34 1.58 30.13
CA HIS A 18 -0.60 1.22 29.08
C HIS A 18 -0.73 -0.30 28.87
N SER A 19 0.13 -1.10 29.53
CA SER A 19 0.11 -2.55 29.44
C SER A 19 -1.10 -3.19 30.14
N GLU A 20 -1.72 -2.50 31.11
CA GLU A 20 -2.84 -3.04 31.88
C GLU A 20 -4.19 -3.04 31.12
N TYR A 21 -4.34 -2.19 30.09
CA TYR A 21 -5.63 -1.99 29.41
C TYR A 21 -5.76 -2.71 28.06
N GLY A 22 -4.80 -3.57 27.67
CA GLY A 22 -4.84 -4.30 26.39
C GLY A 22 -4.90 -3.39 25.15
N LEU A 23 -4.62 -2.09 25.33
CA LEU A 23 -4.66 -1.11 24.27
C LEU A 23 -3.39 -1.21 23.40
N THR A 24 -2.28 -1.71 23.96
CA THR A 24 -1.09 -2.13 23.20
C THR A 24 -1.42 -3.25 22.21
N ASP A 25 -2.15 -4.28 22.63
CA ASP A 25 -2.52 -5.41 21.77
C ASP A 25 -3.44 -4.98 20.62
N ASN A 26 -4.35 -4.04 20.89
CA ASN A 26 -5.26 -3.52 19.86
C ASN A 26 -4.52 -2.63 18.87
N VAL A 27 -3.57 -1.82 19.31
CA VAL A 27 -2.72 -1.01 18.43
C VAL A 27 -1.80 -1.91 17.59
N GLU A 28 -1.20 -2.94 18.19
CA GLU A 28 -0.36 -3.92 17.48
C GLU A 28 -1.17 -4.65 16.40
N ARG A 29 -2.40 -5.10 16.71
CA ARG A 29 -3.32 -5.70 15.71
C ARG A 29 -3.72 -4.75 14.59
N ILE A 30 -3.92 -3.45 14.86
CA ILE A 30 -4.26 -2.46 13.83
C ILE A 30 -3.05 -2.24 12.91
N VAL A 31 -1.85 -2.09 13.47
CA VAL A 31 -0.61 -1.90 12.71
C VAL A 31 -0.26 -3.16 11.90
N ASP A 32 -0.48 -4.35 12.46
CA ASP A 32 -0.30 -5.62 11.74
C ASP A 32 -1.34 -5.79 10.63
N ASN A 33 -2.59 -5.41 10.86
CA ASN A 33 -3.62 -5.48 9.82
C ASN A 33 -3.35 -4.46 8.69
N GLU A 34 -2.79 -3.29 9.01
CA GLU A 34 -2.35 -2.29 8.02
C GLU A 34 -1.12 -2.79 7.23
N LYS A 35 -0.14 -3.42 7.90
CA LYS A 35 1.00 -4.09 7.25
C LYS A 35 0.57 -5.27 6.36
N ILE A 36 -0.34 -6.13 6.83
CA ILE A 36 -0.87 -7.26 6.05
C ILE A 36 -1.65 -6.73 4.83
N ASN A 37 -2.35 -5.60 4.94
CA ASN A 37 -3.07 -5.00 3.81
C ASN A 37 -2.09 -4.35 2.80
N ALA A 38 -1.02 -3.71 3.28
CA ALA A 38 0.06 -3.16 2.45
C ALA A 38 0.97 -4.23 1.82
N GLU A 39 1.12 -5.40 2.45
CA GLU A 39 1.91 -6.51 1.93
C GLU A 39 1.10 -7.48 1.06
N LYS A 40 -0.24 -7.51 1.18
CA LYS A 40 -1.12 -8.25 0.25
C LYS A 40 -1.23 -7.61 -1.13
N SER A 41 -0.81 -6.36 -1.30
CA SER A 41 -0.50 -5.79 -2.62
C SER A 41 0.76 -6.40 -3.26
N SER A 42 1.49 -7.25 -2.55
CA SER A 42 2.61 -8.00 -3.11
C SER A 42 2.19 -9.42 -3.52
N LYS A 43 2.11 -9.62 -4.84
CA LYS A 43 2.37 -10.90 -5.52
C LYS A 43 1.30 -11.99 -5.51
N GLN A 44 0.03 -11.72 -5.18
CA GLN A 44 -1.01 -12.56 -5.76
C GLN A 44 -1.14 -12.13 -7.23
N LYS A 45 -0.49 -12.86 -8.13
CA LYS A 45 -0.66 -12.66 -9.58
C LYS A 45 -2.15 -12.77 -9.88
N VAL A 46 -2.81 -11.64 -10.03
CA VAL A 46 -4.22 -11.59 -10.38
C VAL A 46 -4.34 -12.18 -11.77
N ASP A 47 -5.14 -13.22 -11.93
CA ASP A 47 -5.42 -13.77 -13.25
C ASP A 47 -6.32 -12.80 -14.01
N LEU A 48 -5.68 -11.95 -14.82
CA LEU A 48 -6.34 -10.90 -15.59
C LEU A 48 -7.44 -11.45 -16.50
N GLN A 49 -7.35 -12.71 -16.95
CA GLN A 49 -8.34 -13.31 -17.85
C GLN A 49 -9.64 -13.68 -17.13
N SER A 50 -9.60 -13.85 -15.82
CA SER A 50 -10.75 -14.19 -14.98
C SER A 50 -11.55 -12.98 -14.51
N LEU A 51 -10.98 -11.77 -14.66
CA LEU A 51 -11.55 -10.56 -14.09
C LEU A 51 -12.84 -10.13 -14.81
N PRO A 52 -13.83 -9.60 -14.08
CA PRO A 52 -14.91 -8.85 -14.69
C PRO A 52 -14.36 -7.69 -15.54
N THR A 53 -15.04 -7.36 -16.63
CA THR A 53 -14.57 -6.38 -17.63
C THR A 53 -14.08 -5.08 -17.01
N ARG A 54 -14.82 -4.52 -16.05
CA ARG A 54 -14.44 -3.27 -15.39
C ARG A 54 -13.11 -3.39 -14.65
N ALA A 55 -12.94 -4.45 -13.85
CA ALA A 55 -11.72 -4.69 -13.10
C ALA A 55 -10.50 -4.92 -14.01
N TYR A 56 -10.69 -5.65 -15.11
CA TYR A 56 -9.63 -5.83 -16.11
C TYR A 56 -9.16 -4.49 -16.69
N LEU A 57 -10.09 -3.62 -17.08
CA LEU A 57 -9.75 -2.30 -17.63
C LEU A 57 -9.08 -1.41 -16.58
N ASP A 58 -9.61 -1.40 -15.35
CA ASP A 58 -9.08 -0.61 -14.23
C ASP A 58 -7.63 -0.99 -13.89
N GLN A 59 -7.27 -2.28 -13.99
CA GLN A 59 -5.92 -2.78 -13.73
C GLN A 59 -4.95 -2.63 -14.91
N THR A 60 -5.43 -2.68 -16.15
CA THR A 60 -4.54 -2.75 -17.32
C THR A 60 -4.30 -1.40 -18.00
N VAL A 61 -5.36 -0.66 -18.34
CA VAL A 61 -5.27 0.46 -19.29
C VAL A 61 -5.84 1.77 -18.78
N VAL A 62 -6.76 1.74 -17.82
CA VAL A 62 -7.43 2.95 -17.32
C VAL A 62 -6.43 3.98 -16.77
N PRO A 63 -5.42 3.63 -15.95
CA PRO A 63 -4.52 4.63 -15.39
C PRO A 63 -3.76 5.43 -16.46
N ILE A 64 -3.22 4.76 -17.46
CA ILE A 64 -2.47 5.41 -18.55
C ILE A 64 -3.41 6.17 -19.49
N LEU A 65 -4.62 5.66 -19.75
CA LEU A 65 -5.64 6.34 -20.57
C LEU A 65 -6.12 7.63 -19.91
N LEU A 66 -6.38 7.64 -18.60
CA LEU A 66 -6.78 8.85 -17.88
C LEU A 66 -5.72 9.94 -18.02
N GLN A 67 -4.44 9.60 -17.85
CA GLN A 67 -3.35 10.56 -18.01
C GLN A 67 -3.20 11.03 -19.47
N GLY A 68 -3.26 10.11 -20.43
CA GLY A 68 -3.15 10.43 -21.86
C GLY A 68 -4.31 11.30 -22.36
N LEU A 69 -5.53 11.02 -21.91
CA LEU A 69 -6.71 11.82 -22.25
C LEU A 69 -6.66 13.22 -21.64
N ALA A 70 -6.12 13.37 -20.42
CA ALA A 70 -5.91 14.68 -19.82
C ALA A 70 -4.93 15.55 -20.63
N VAL A 71 -3.82 14.97 -21.10
CA VAL A 71 -2.85 15.66 -21.97
C VAL A 71 -3.48 15.97 -23.33
N LEU A 72 -4.16 15.00 -23.95
CA LEU A 72 -4.84 15.17 -25.23
C LEU A 72 -5.87 16.31 -25.18
N ALA A 73 -6.69 16.36 -24.13
CA ALA A 73 -7.71 17.39 -23.94
C ALA A 73 -7.12 18.80 -23.79
N LYS A 74 -5.90 18.89 -23.22
CA LYS A 74 -5.14 20.13 -23.06
C LYS A 74 -4.51 20.59 -24.38
N GLU A 75 -3.86 19.70 -25.11
CA GLU A 75 -3.11 20.06 -26.33
C GLU A 75 -3.98 20.16 -27.59
N ARG A 76 -5.08 19.40 -27.66
CA ARG A 76 -5.99 19.32 -28.81
C ARG A 76 -5.26 19.24 -30.17
N PRO A 77 -4.37 18.25 -30.36
CA PRO A 77 -3.62 18.09 -31.59
C PRO A 77 -4.52 17.75 -32.78
N PRO A 78 -4.07 18.00 -34.03
CA PRO A 78 -4.87 17.76 -35.25
C PRO A 78 -5.22 16.28 -35.46
N ASN A 79 -4.35 15.36 -35.05
CA ASN A 79 -4.57 13.91 -35.12
C ASN A 79 -4.71 13.32 -33.70
N PRO A 80 -5.87 13.44 -33.04
CA PRO A 80 -6.01 13.09 -31.62
C PRO A 80 -5.78 11.60 -31.33
N ILE A 81 -6.18 10.72 -32.24
CA ILE A 81 -6.03 9.26 -32.09
C ILE A 81 -4.54 8.86 -32.18
N GLU A 82 -3.85 9.37 -33.20
CA GLU A 82 -2.41 9.11 -33.41
C GLU A 82 -1.57 9.64 -32.25
N PHE A 83 -1.90 10.83 -31.76
CA PHE A 83 -1.28 11.41 -30.58
C PHE A 83 -1.46 10.52 -29.35
N LEU A 84 -2.70 10.08 -29.07
CA LEU A 84 -2.99 9.23 -27.91
C LEU A 84 -2.27 7.89 -28.02
N ALA A 85 -2.30 7.23 -29.19
CA ALA A 85 -1.57 5.98 -29.40
C ALA A 85 -0.05 6.17 -29.16
N SER A 86 0.52 7.25 -29.69
CA SER A 86 1.92 7.61 -29.46
C SER A 86 2.21 7.87 -27.98
N TYR A 87 1.30 8.54 -27.27
CA TYR A 87 1.42 8.78 -25.84
C TYR A 87 1.44 7.48 -25.05
N LEU A 88 0.52 6.54 -25.36
CA LEU A 88 0.45 5.24 -24.70
C LEU A 88 1.76 4.45 -24.90
N LEU A 89 2.28 4.39 -26.14
CA LEU A 89 3.52 3.67 -26.44
C LEU A 89 4.74 4.28 -25.74
N LYS A 90 4.85 5.61 -25.69
CA LYS A 90 5.97 6.32 -25.04
C LYS A 90 5.96 6.15 -23.51
N ASN A 91 4.79 6.04 -22.90
CA ASN A 91 4.65 6.00 -21.44
C ASN A 91 4.41 4.59 -20.88
N LYS A 92 4.21 3.58 -21.74
CA LYS A 92 3.88 2.18 -21.38
C LYS A 92 4.71 1.62 -20.21
N ALA A 93 6.03 1.78 -20.23
CA ALA A 93 6.94 1.24 -19.21
C ALA A 93 6.64 1.76 -17.79
N GLN A 94 6.09 2.97 -17.65
CA GLN A 94 5.75 3.54 -16.34
C GLN A 94 4.49 2.93 -15.72
N PHE A 95 3.71 2.18 -16.50
CA PHE A 95 2.42 1.64 -16.10
C PHE A 95 2.38 0.10 -16.15
N GLU A 96 3.29 -0.56 -16.88
CA GLU A 96 3.35 -2.03 -16.95
C GLU A 96 3.76 -2.68 -15.62
N ASP A 97 4.75 -2.12 -14.92
CA ASP A 97 5.32 -2.73 -13.70
C ASP A 97 4.48 -2.47 -12.44
N ARG A 98 3.38 -1.72 -12.57
CA ARG A 98 2.48 -1.35 -11.46
C ARG A 98 1.32 -2.33 -11.26
N ASN A 99 1.23 -3.36 -12.09
CA ASN A 99 0.17 -4.38 -12.10
C ASN A 99 0.73 -5.77 -11.77
#